data_AF-A0A1C3Y220-F1
#
_entry.id   AF-A0A1C3Y220-F1
#
_cell.length_a   1.000
_cell.length_b   1.000
_cell.length_c   1.000
_cell.angle_alpha   90.00
_cell.angle_beta   90.00
_cell.angle_gamma   90.00
#
_symmetry.space_group_name_H-M   'P 1'
#
loop_
_entity.id
_entity.type
_entity.pdbx_description
1 polymer ?
#
loop_
_entity_poly.entity_id
_entity_poly.type
_entity_poly.pdbx_seq_one_letter_code
_entity_poly.pdbx_strand_id
1 'polypeptide(L)'
;MSTNPLTSEPVEDFVSRLEAMTEDELFVIMNDLEKASEAAKGGAAEEILARIALAESEIERRYPGRLLAPYRDWKQRQPLL
;
A
#
# COMPACT_ATOMS: atom_id res chain seq x y z
N MET A 1 8.31 -11.50 17.98
CA MET A 1 7.27 -10.74 17.25
C MET A 1 7.67 -10.77 15.80
N SER A 2 6.83 -11.31 14.91
CA SER A 2 7.15 -11.32 13.47
C SER A 2 7.04 -9.89 12.95
N THR A 3 8.17 -9.29 12.59
CA THR A 3 8.21 -7.99 11.90
C THR A 3 7.54 -8.14 10.54
N ASN A 4 6.50 -7.36 10.28
CA ASN A 4 5.92 -7.28 8.94
C ASN A 4 6.95 -6.56 8.05
N PRO A 5 7.45 -7.18 6.96
CA PRO A 5 8.42 -6.54 6.08
C PRO A 5 7.91 -5.20 5.55
N LEU A 6 6.59 -5.03 5.40
CA LEU A 6 5.93 -3.81 4.92
C LEU A 6 5.99 -2.64 5.92
N THR A 7 6.28 -2.90 7.20
CA THR A 7 6.40 -1.87 8.24
C THR A 7 7.79 -1.79 8.85
N SER A 8 8.76 -2.54 8.31
CA SER A 8 10.09 -2.68 8.92
C SER A 8 11.02 -1.49 8.71
N GLU A 9 10.82 -0.71 7.64
CA GLU A 9 11.62 0.48 7.33
C GLU A 9 10.99 1.77 7.86
N PRO A 10 11.74 2.87 8.05
CA PRO A 10 11.21 4.18 8.42
C PRO A 10 10.12 4.71 7.47
N VAL A 11 9.27 5.61 7.96
CA VAL A 11 8.15 6.15 7.18
C VAL A 11 8.65 6.98 5.99
N GLU A 12 9.68 7.79 6.19
CA GLU A 12 10.31 8.61 5.16
C GLU A 12 10.92 7.77 4.03
N ASP A 13 11.54 6.64 4.39
CA ASP A 13 12.13 5.71 3.44
C ASP A 13 11.04 5.01 2.62
N PHE A 14 9.94 4.62 3.29
CA PHE A 14 8.77 4.05 2.63
C PHE A 14 8.17 5.02 1.61
N VAL A 15 7.95 6.29 1.99
CA VAL A 15 7.43 7.31 1.07
C VAL A 15 8.35 7.50 -0.13
N SER A 16 9.66 7.66 0.11
CA SER A 16 10.65 7.81 -0.97
C SER A 16 10.64 6.61 -1.93
N ARG A 17 10.46 5.40 -1.38
CA ARG A 17 10.36 4.17 -2.17
C ARG A 17 9.07 4.12 -2.99
N LEU A 18 7.92 4.50 -2.42
CA LEU A 18 6.65 4.58 -3.14
C LEU A 18 6.75 5.56 -4.32
N GLU A 19 7.36 6.73 -4.12
CA GLU A 19 7.53 7.74 -5.17
C GLU A 19 8.38 7.23 -6.35
N ALA A 20 9.38 6.38 -6.08
CA ALA A 20 10.26 5.79 -7.08
C ALA A 20 9.66 4.57 -7.82
N MET A 21 8.60 3.96 -7.28
CA MET A 21 7.98 2.76 -7.85
C MET A 21 7.22 3.04 -9.14
N THR A 22 7.12 2.04 -10.00
CA THR A 22 6.15 2.03 -11.11
C THR A 22 4.71 1.94 -10.60
N GLU A 23 3.74 2.14 -11.49
CA GLU A 23 2.31 2.00 -11.16
C GLU A 23 1.99 0.59 -10.64
N ASP A 24 2.44 -0.45 -11.34
CA ASP A 24 2.18 -1.83 -10.95
C ASP A 24 2.80 -2.18 -9.59
N GLU A 25 4.03 -1.75 -9.33
CA GLU A 25 4.70 -2.00 -8.04
C GLU A 25 3.98 -1.34 -6.88
N LEU A 26 3.53 -0.08 -7.06
CA LEU A 26 2.73 0.63 -6.07
C LEU A 26 1.42 -0.12 -5.77
N PHE A 27 0.74 -0.61 -6.80
CA PHE A 27 -0.50 -1.36 -6.63
C PHE A 27 -0.31 -2.73 -5.98
N VAL A 28 0.79 -3.43 -6.28
CA VAL A 28 1.17 -4.66 -5.57
C VAL A 28 1.39 -4.39 -4.09
N ILE A 29 2.15 -3.34 -3.75
CA ILE A 29 2.38 -2.96 -2.35
C ILE A 29 1.08 -2.59 -1.64
N MET A 30 0.19 -1.83 -2.28
CA MET A 30 -1.14 -1.51 -1.73
C MET A 30 -1.94 -2.78 -1.43
N ASN A 31 -1.94 -3.76 -2.35
CA ASN A 31 -2.64 -5.02 -2.16
C ASN A 31 -2.04 -5.87 -1.03
N ASP A 32 -0.72 -5.92 -0.92
CA ASP A 32 -0.04 -6.66 0.15
C ASP A 32 -0.27 -6.01 1.51
N LEU A 33 -0.34 -4.68 1.58
CA LEU A 33 -0.71 -3.93 2.77
C LEU A 33 -2.16 -4.21 3.20
N GLU A 34 -3.11 -4.22 2.27
CA GLU A 34 -4.51 -4.60 2.54
C GLU A 34 -4.59 -6.00 3.16
N LYS A 35 -3.95 -7.00 2.53
CA LYS A 35 -3.90 -8.38 3.04
C LYS A 35 -3.24 -8.47 4.42
N ALA A 36 -2.16 -7.73 4.62
CA ALA A 36 -1.47 -7.70 5.90
C ALA A 36 -2.34 -7.05 7.00
N SER A 37 -3.14 -6.04 6.65
CA SER A 37 -4.05 -5.37 7.59
C SER A 37 -5.17 -6.30 8.07
N GLU A 38 -5.69 -7.16 7.17
CA GLU A 38 -6.70 -8.17 7.50
C GLU A 38 -6.15 -9.24 8.47
N ALA A 39 -4.86 -9.57 8.35
CA ALA A 39 -4.21 -10.58 9.19
C ALA A 39 -3.66 -10.01 10.52
N ALA A 40 -3.42 -8.70 10.61
CA ALA A 40 -2.80 -8.05 11.76
C ALA A 40 -3.79 -7.76 12.90
N LYS A 41 -3.25 -7.59 14.11
CA LYS A 41 -4.02 -7.23 15.32
C LYS A 41 -3.27 -6.19 16.14
N GLY A 42 -4.02 -5.35 16.87
CA GLY A 42 -3.46 -4.35 17.78
C GLY A 42 -2.58 -3.32 17.04
N GLY A 43 -1.50 -2.86 17.69
CA GLY A 43 -0.64 -1.81 17.14
C GLY A 43 0.01 -2.14 15.78
N ALA A 44 0.18 -3.42 15.44
CA ALA A 44 0.63 -3.81 14.11
C ALA A 44 -0.40 -3.47 13.01
N ALA A 45 -1.70 -3.56 13.31
CA ALA A 45 -2.74 -3.17 12.38
C ALA A 45 -2.76 -1.64 12.17
N GLU A 46 -2.58 -0.87 13.24
CA GLU A 46 -2.50 0.61 13.16
C GLU A 46 -1.33 1.06 12.29
N GLU A 47 -0.15 0.44 12.45
CA GLU A 47 1.02 0.76 11.64
C GLU A 47 0.81 0.41 10.16
N ILE A 48 0.20 -0.73 9.87
CA ILE A 48 -0.12 -1.12 8.48
C ILE A 48 -1.16 -0.17 7.87
N LEU A 49 -2.18 0.23 8.62
CA LEU A 49 -3.18 1.20 8.16
C LEU A 49 -2.54 2.57 7.86
N ALA A 50 -1.53 2.98 8.64
CA ALA A 50 -0.76 4.17 8.34
C ALA A 50 0.03 4.03 7.03
N ARG A 51 0.61 2.86 6.73
CA ARG A 51 1.27 2.59 5.44
C ARG A 51 0.29 2.58 4.28
N ILE A 52 -0.92 2.05 4.48
CA ILE A 52 -2.01 2.09 3.50
C ILE A 52 -2.30 3.55 3.13
N ALA A 53 -2.52 4.43 4.10
CA ALA A 53 -2.82 5.84 3.84
C ALA A 53 -1.72 6.55 3.02
N LEU A 54 -0.45 6.16 3.19
CA LEU A 54 0.67 6.69 2.38
C LEU A 54 0.63 6.17 0.94
N ALA A 55 0.35 4.88 0.75
CA ALA A 55 0.15 4.32 -0.59
C ALA A 55 -1.07 4.96 -1.30
N GLU A 56 -2.18 5.15 -0.58
CA GLU A 56 -3.37 5.86 -1.10
C GLU A 56 -3.02 7.29 -1.53
N SER A 57 -2.23 8.00 -0.72
CA SER A 57 -1.78 9.37 -1.03
C SER A 57 -0.91 9.41 -2.28
N GLU A 58 -0.01 8.44 -2.46
CA GLU A 58 0.81 8.33 -3.67
C GLU A 58 -0.04 8.00 -4.91
N ILE A 59 -1.04 7.14 -4.77
CA ILE A 59 -2.00 6.83 -5.85
C ILE A 59 -2.76 8.11 -6.24
N GLU A 60 -3.30 8.86 -5.28
CA GLU A 60 -4.01 10.12 -5.55
C GLU A 60 -3.08 11.16 -6.19
N ARG A 61 -1.80 11.23 -5.78
CA ARG A 61 -0.80 12.12 -6.40
C ARG A 61 -0.59 11.79 -7.88
N ARG A 62 -0.56 10.51 -8.25
CA ARG A 62 -0.40 10.05 -9.64
C ARG A 62 -1.68 10.16 -10.47
N TYR A 63 -2.84 9.99 -9.84
CA TYR A 63 -4.15 10.05 -10.49
C TYR A 63 -5.10 11.02 -9.77
N PRO A 64 -4.85 12.35 -9.84
CA PRO A 64 -5.64 13.33 -9.09
C PRO A 64 -7.14 13.24 -9.41
N GLY A 65 -7.97 13.20 -8.37
CA GLY A 65 -9.43 13.14 -8.45
C GLY A 65 -9.98 11.78 -8.85
N ARG A 66 -9.14 10.75 -9.03
CA ARG A 66 -9.58 9.40 -9.35
C ARG A 66 -9.70 8.49 -8.13
N LEU A 67 -9.28 8.94 -6.95
CA LEU A 67 -9.29 8.14 -5.72
C LEU A 67 -8.58 6.80 -5.99
N LEU A 68 -9.13 5.70 -5.47
CA LEU A 68 -8.62 4.34 -5.70
C LEU A 68 -9.16 3.67 -6.97
N ALA A 69 -9.82 4.39 -7.89
CA ALA A 69 -10.30 3.78 -9.13
C ALA A 69 -9.19 3.09 -9.96
N PRO A 70 -7.99 3.69 -10.18
CA PRO A 70 -6.91 3.04 -10.91
C PRO A 70 -6.48 1.70 -10.29
N TYR A 71 -6.31 1.69 -8.96
CA TYR A 71 -5.95 0.49 -8.21
C TYR A 71 -7.04 -0.60 -8.27
N ARG A 72 -8.32 -0.22 -8.15
CA ARG A 72 -9.45 -1.15 -8.25
C ARG A 72 -9.55 -1.77 -9.65
N ASP A 73 -9.38 -0.97 -10.70
CA ASP A 73 -9.38 -1.43 -12.08
C ASP A 73 -8.23 -2.41 -12.33
N TRP A 74 -7.04 -2.11 -11.79
CA TRP A 74 -5.89 -3.00 -11.85
C TRP A 74 -6.15 -4.32 -11.11
N LYS A 75 -6.67 -4.26 -9.88
CA LYS A 75 -6.96 -5.44 -9.04
C LYS A 75 -7.97 -6.37 -9.71
N GLN A 76 -8.98 -5.84 -10.39
CA GLN A 76 -9.96 -6.63 -11.15
C GLN A 76 -9.34 -7.41 -12.33
N ARG A 77 -8.22 -6.93 -12.89
CA ARG A 77 -7.50 -7.61 -13.97
C ARG A 77 -6.55 -8.69 -13.46
N GLN A 78 -6.40 -8.82 -12.15
CA GLN A 78 -5.49 -9.73 -11.45
C GLN A 78 -6.30 -10.83 -10.74
N PRO A 79 -6.92 -11.80 -11.45
CA PRO A 79 -7.83 -12.78 -10.86
C PRO A 79 -7.18 -13.75 -9.86
N LEU A 80 -5.85 -13.70 -9.71
CA LEU A 80 -5.05 -14.60 -8.87
C LEU A 80 -4.30 -13.88 -7.74
N LEU A 81 -4.45 -12.55 -7.61
CA LEU A 81 -3.98 -11.79 -6.46
C LEU A 81 -5.09 -11.64 -5.43
#